data_AF-A0A7V0V1Z6-F1
#
_entry.id   AF-A0A7V0V1Z6-F1
#
_cell.length_a   1.000
_cell.length_b   1.000
_cell.length_c   1.000
_cell.angle_alpha   90.00
_cell.angle_beta   90.00
_cell.angle_gamma   90.00
#
_symmetry.space_group_name_H-M   'P 1'
#
loop_
_entity.id
_entity.type
_entity.pdbx_description
1 polymer ?
#
loop_
_entity_poly.entity_id
_entity_poly.type
_entity_poly.pdbx_seq_one_letter_code
_entity_poly.pdbx_strand_id
1 'polypeptide(L)'
;MADLPEPVIRRNIALIVVDNVSFLAGTTFLGTTTVMPALVRDLGGGPVVVGAVGAVQMAGWLLPQLVAGRNVLNRPLVKAHVVMPGIIGRLALVLYTGLLLACAGPAPRATLVALLVTLGIFFLCDAFSVVAWFELLTKVVPASLRGRALGTGQSLGGLFRAAAGLMVQA
;
A
#
# COMPACT_ATOMS: atom_id res chain seq x y z
N MET A 1 5.19 -24.12 -15.69
CA MET A 1 6.13 -23.43 -14.76
C MET A 1 7.38 -24.27 -14.82
N ALA A 2 8.50 -23.75 -15.35
CA ALA A 2 9.76 -24.51 -15.36
C ALA A 2 10.05 -24.99 -13.92
N ASP A 3 10.56 -26.20 -13.76
CA ASP A 3 10.85 -26.81 -12.45
C ASP A 3 11.90 -25.98 -11.71
N LEU A 4 11.44 -24.94 -11.01
CA LEU A 4 12.28 -24.13 -10.16
C LEU A 4 12.80 -25.03 -9.04
N PRO A 5 14.10 -25.02 -8.74
CA PRO A 5 14.64 -25.77 -7.62
C PRO A 5 13.90 -25.44 -6.33
N GLU A 6 13.65 -26.43 -5.48
CA GLU A 6 12.95 -26.26 -4.20
C GLU A 6 13.49 -25.10 -3.34
N PRO A 7 14.83 -24.88 -3.22
CA PRO A 7 15.36 -23.74 -2.46
C PRO A 7 14.90 -22.38 -3.01
N VAL A 8 14.74 -22.27 -4.34
CA VAL A 8 14.28 -21.04 -5.00
C VAL A 8 12.81 -20.79 -4.68
N ILE A 9 11.98 -21.84 -4.71
CA ILE A 9 10.56 -21.74 -4.37
C ILE A 9 10.38 -21.28 -2.92
N ARG A 10 11.11 -21.89 -1.96
CA ARG A 10 11.07 -21.50 -0.55
C ARG A 10 11.48 -20.04 -0.35
N ARG A 11 12.55 -19.60 -1.01
CA ARG A 11 12.99 -18.20 -0.98
C ARG A 11 11.93 -17.25 -1.54
N ASN A 12 11.33 -17.59 -2.68
CA ASN A 12 10.29 -16.75 -3.29
C ASN A 12 9.07 -16.62 -2.39
N ILE A 13 8.61 -17.71 -1.78
CA ILE A 13 7.51 -17.70 -0.81
C ILE A 13 7.87 -16.82 0.39
N ALA A 14 9.05 -16.97 0.96
CA ALA A 14 9.48 -16.14 2.09
C ALA A 14 9.49 -14.66 1.74
N LEU A 15 10.03 -14.28 0.58
CA LEU A 15 10.07 -12.89 0.11
C LEU A 15 8.66 -12.32 -0.12
N ILE A 16 7.75 -13.09 -0.71
CA ILE A 16 6.36 -12.70 -0.91
C ILE A 16 5.64 -12.49 0.43
N VAL A 17 5.86 -13.38 1.40
CA VAL A 17 5.26 -13.27 2.73
C VAL A 17 5.79 -12.04 3.46
N VAL A 18 7.11 -11.82 3.46
CA VAL A 18 7.74 -10.65 4.08
C VAL A 18 7.21 -9.37 3.45
N ASP A 19 7.17 -9.28 2.12
CA ASP A 19 6.64 -8.11 1.41
C ASP A 19 5.17 -7.84 1.78
N ASN A 20 4.33 -8.88 1.81
CA ASN A 20 2.93 -8.75 2.21
C ASN A 20 2.77 -8.28 3.66
N VAL A 21 3.55 -8.84 4.59
CA VAL A 21 3.52 -8.45 6.00
C VAL A 21 4.01 -7.02 6.17
N SER A 22 5.11 -6.63 5.53
CA SER A 22 5.64 -5.26 5.57
C SER A 22 4.65 -4.24 5.01
N PHE A 23 3.95 -4.59 3.94
CA PHE A 23 2.89 -3.74 3.38
C PHE A 23 1.71 -3.59 4.35
N LEU A 24 1.22 -4.69 4.92
CA LEU A 24 0.14 -4.64 5.91
C LEU A 24 0.54 -3.84 7.16
N ALA A 25 1.77 -4.01 7.64
CA ALA A 25 2.33 -3.22 8.73
C ALA A 25 2.34 -1.72 8.38
N GLY A 26 2.88 -1.34 7.22
CA GLY A 26 2.95 0.05 6.78
C GLY A 26 1.58 0.72 6.64
N THR A 27 0.61 0.01 6.06
CA THR A 27 -0.76 0.54 5.90
C THR A 27 -1.48 0.75 7.23
N THR A 28 -1.06 0.07 8.30
CA THR A 28 -1.57 0.27 9.66
C THR A 28 -1.26 1.68 10.16
N PHE A 29 -0.03 2.13 9.97
CA PHE A 29 0.41 3.48 10.34
C PHE A 29 -0.20 4.54 9.44
N LEU A 30 -0.51 4.20 8.19
CA LEU A 30 -1.24 5.09 7.29
C LEU A 30 -2.69 5.30 7.77
N GLY A 31 -3.28 4.32 8.48
CA GLY A 31 -4.50 4.48 9.28
C GLY A 31 -5.60 5.29 8.60
N THR A 32 -6.05 4.87 7.41
CA THR A 32 -6.94 5.69 6.56
C THR A 32 -8.32 5.95 7.16
N THR A 33 -8.69 5.18 8.17
CA THR A 33 -9.95 5.32 8.92
C THR A 33 -9.80 6.01 10.26
N THR A 34 -8.57 6.17 10.77
CA THR A 34 -8.30 6.69 12.13
C THR A 34 -7.30 7.84 12.11
N VAL A 35 -6.09 7.59 11.64
CA VAL A 35 -4.99 8.57 11.58
C VAL A 35 -5.28 9.69 10.58
N MET A 36 -5.69 9.35 9.36
CA MET A 36 -5.92 10.37 8.32
C MET A 36 -7.10 11.31 8.65
N PRO A 37 -8.25 10.82 9.14
CA PRO A 37 -9.32 11.69 9.61
C PRO A 37 -8.92 12.61 10.77
N ALA A 38 -8.13 12.11 11.71
CA ALA A 38 -7.62 12.92 12.83
C ALA A 38 -6.68 14.03 12.32
N LEU A 39 -5.72 13.67 11.47
CA LEU A 39 -4.79 14.63 10.86
C LEU A 39 -5.52 15.72 10.05
N VAL A 40 -6.57 15.34 9.32
CA VAL A 40 -7.41 16.31 8.60
C VAL A 40 -8.06 17.29 9.56
N ARG A 41 -8.59 16.82 10.70
CA ARG A 41 -9.20 17.69 11.72
C ARG A 41 -8.17 18.62 12.36
N ASP A 42 -6.99 18.12 12.67
CA ASP A 42 -5.89 18.91 13.27
C ASP A 42 -5.40 20.01 12.32
N LEU A 43 -5.43 19.77 11.00
CA LEU A 43 -5.14 20.77 9.97
C LEU A 43 -6.32 21.73 9.67
N GLY A 44 -7.40 21.67 10.45
CA GLY A 44 -8.58 22.53 10.32
C GLY A 44 -9.58 22.09 9.25
N GLY A 45 -9.54 20.83 8.82
CA GLY A 45 -10.47 20.25 7.86
C GLY A 45 -11.81 19.89 8.47
N GLY A 46 -12.90 20.17 7.75
CA GLY A 46 -14.26 19.82 8.15
C GLY A 46 -14.70 18.41 7.75
N PRO A 47 -15.94 18.00 8.10
CA PRO A 47 -16.47 16.66 7.80
C PRO A 47 -16.43 16.29 6.30
N VAL A 48 -16.62 17.27 5.42
CA VAL A 48 -16.55 17.08 3.96
C VAL A 48 -15.16 16.62 3.53
N VAL A 49 -14.10 17.21 4.10
CA VAL A 49 -12.72 16.84 3.77
C VAL A 49 -12.38 15.46 4.32
N VAL A 50 -12.88 15.13 5.51
CA VAL A 50 -12.73 13.78 6.07
C VAL A 50 -13.39 12.74 5.16
N GLY A 51 -14.58 13.03 4.64
CA GLY A 51 -15.25 12.19 3.63
C GLY A 51 -14.44 12.09 2.33
N ALA A 52 -13.81 13.18 1.90
CA ALA A 52 -12.96 13.20 0.71
C ALA A 52 -11.75 12.27 0.81
N VAL A 53 -11.16 12.07 1.99
CA VAL A 53 -10.08 11.09 2.20
C VAL A 53 -10.54 9.68 1.81
N GLY A 54 -11.70 9.26 2.29
CA GLY A 54 -12.28 7.96 1.95
C GLY A 54 -12.61 7.83 0.46
N ALA A 55 -13.15 8.90 -0.14
CA ALA A 55 -13.45 8.94 -1.57
C ALA A 55 -12.18 8.84 -2.43
N VAL A 56 -11.12 9.59 -2.10
CA VAL A 56 -9.82 9.53 -2.78
C VAL A 56 -9.21 8.15 -2.65
N GLN A 57 -9.28 7.52 -1.48
CA GLN A 57 -8.80 6.16 -1.28
C GLN A 57 -9.54 5.18 -2.19
N MET A 58 -10.88 5.16 -2.16
CA MET A 58 -11.67 4.22 -2.95
C MET A 58 -11.47 4.44 -4.45
N ALA A 59 -11.54 5.69 -4.91
CA ALA A 59 -11.36 6.01 -6.33
C ALA A 59 -9.94 5.70 -6.81
N GLY A 60 -8.92 6.13 -6.04
CA GLY A 60 -7.52 5.90 -6.35
C GLY A 60 -7.14 4.41 -6.29
N TRP A 61 -7.84 3.61 -5.50
CA TRP A 61 -7.59 2.17 -5.43
C TRP A 61 -8.31 1.39 -6.53
N LEU A 62 -9.58 1.68 -6.80
CA LEU A 62 -10.43 0.83 -7.66
C LEU A 62 -10.31 1.19 -9.15
N LEU A 63 -10.34 2.48 -9.49
CA LEU A 63 -10.34 2.91 -10.88
C LEU A 63 -9.09 2.48 -11.65
N PRO A 64 -7.87 2.60 -11.09
CA PRO A 64 -6.66 2.29 -11.85
C PRO A 64 -6.47 0.79 -12.05
N GLN A 65 -7.03 -0.06 -11.19
CA GLN A 65 -6.92 -1.52 -11.35
C GLN A 65 -7.52 -2.00 -12.68
N LEU A 66 -8.60 -1.35 -13.15
CA LEU A 66 -9.22 -1.64 -14.45
C LEU A 66 -8.24 -1.43 -15.62
N VAL A 67 -7.42 -0.38 -15.54
CA VAL A 67 -6.42 -0.03 -16.56
C VAL A 67 -5.14 -0.85 -16.36
N ALA A 68 -4.71 -1.03 -15.11
CA ALA A 68 -3.49 -1.74 -14.75
C ALA A 68 -3.53 -3.20 -15.21
N GLY A 69 -4.68 -3.88 -15.08
CA GLY A 69 -4.88 -5.24 -15.57
C GLY A 69 -4.44 -5.39 -17.03
N ARG A 70 -4.94 -4.52 -17.92
CA ARG A 70 -4.58 -4.56 -19.35
C ARG A 70 -3.08 -4.34 -19.61
N ASN A 71 -2.41 -3.52 -18.80
CA ASN A 71 -0.99 -3.19 -18.99
C ASN A 71 -0.04 -4.29 -18.51
N VAL A 72 -0.47 -5.05 -17.49
CA VAL A 72 0.34 -6.06 -16.80
C VAL A 72 0.11 -7.46 -17.37
N LEU A 73 -1.12 -7.76 -17.83
CA LEU A 73 -1.47 -9.09 -18.38
C LEU A 73 -0.50 -9.49 -19.51
N ASN A 74 -0.09 -10.76 -19.49
CA ASN A 74 0.77 -11.40 -20.51
C ASN A 74 2.20 -10.85 -20.66
N ARG A 75 2.68 -9.99 -19.74
CA ARG A 75 4.08 -9.54 -19.77
C ARG A 75 5.03 -10.62 -19.23
N PRO A 76 6.17 -10.92 -19.88
CA PRO A 76 7.10 -11.93 -19.38
C PRO A 76 7.78 -11.51 -18.07
N LEU A 77 8.03 -10.21 -17.87
CA LEU A 77 8.66 -9.64 -16.68
C LEU A 77 7.74 -8.59 -16.05
N VAL A 78 7.24 -8.87 -14.85
CA VAL A 78 6.29 -8.00 -14.14
C VAL A 78 6.90 -7.32 -12.90
N LYS A 79 8.11 -7.70 -12.49
CA LYS A 79 8.76 -7.16 -11.29
C LYS A 79 8.88 -5.63 -11.30
N ALA A 80 9.27 -5.03 -12.43
CA ALA A 80 9.38 -3.57 -12.54
C ALA A 80 8.03 -2.86 -12.34
N HIS A 81 6.92 -3.50 -12.74
CA HIS A 81 5.57 -2.97 -12.57
C HIS A 81 5.07 -3.07 -11.12
N VAL A 82 5.71 -3.88 -10.28
CA VAL A 82 5.51 -3.88 -8.82
C VAL A 82 6.37 -2.79 -8.18
N VAL A 83 7.68 -2.83 -8.47
CA VAL A 83 8.67 -2.05 -7.73
C VAL A 83 8.57 -0.56 -8.04
N MET A 84 8.45 -0.16 -9.31
CA MET A 84 8.50 1.27 -9.68
C MET A 84 7.30 2.06 -9.16
N PRO A 85 6.04 1.64 -9.36
CA PRO A 85 4.90 2.32 -8.76
C PRO A 85 4.98 2.28 -7.23
N GLY A 86 5.42 1.17 -6.65
CA GLY A 86 5.70 1.06 -5.22
C GLY A 86 6.61 2.20 -4.75
N ILE A 87 7.82 2.32 -5.31
CA ILE A 87 8.79 3.35 -4.93
C ILE A 87 8.20 4.76 -5.05
N ILE A 88 7.52 5.08 -6.16
CA ILE A 88 6.93 6.40 -6.39
C ILE A 88 5.89 6.72 -5.30
N GLY A 89 4.99 5.78 -5.00
CA GLY A 89 3.98 5.96 -3.97
C GLY A 89 4.58 6.16 -2.58
N ARG A 90 5.62 5.40 -2.21
CA ARG A 90 6.28 5.54 -0.89
C ARG A 90 7.09 6.85 -0.81
N LEU A 91 7.75 7.25 -1.90
CA LEU A 91 8.48 8.52 -1.95
C LEU A 91 7.53 9.72 -1.77
N ALA A 92 6.34 9.67 -2.38
CA ALA A 92 5.32 10.70 -2.18
C ALA A 92 4.94 10.84 -0.68
N LEU A 93 4.76 9.72 0.03
CA LEU A 93 4.49 9.73 1.47
C LEU A 93 5.66 10.32 2.27
N VAL A 94 6.90 9.96 1.96
CA VAL A 94 8.10 10.50 2.64
C VAL A 94 8.22 12.01 2.44
N LEU A 95 8.02 12.48 1.21
CA LEU A 95 8.04 13.91 0.89
C LEU A 95 6.92 14.66 1.63
N TYR A 96 5.73 14.07 1.69
CA TYR A 96 4.62 14.64 2.45
C TYR A 96 4.92 14.72 3.96
N THR A 97 5.58 13.72 4.55
CA THR A 97 5.99 13.79 5.95
C THR A 97 6.91 14.99 6.21
N GLY A 98 7.89 15.24 5.33
CA GLY A 98 8.75 16.43 5.42
C GLY A 98 7.96 17.74 5.29
N LEU A 99 7.01 17.80 4.35
CA LEU A 99 6.12 18.95 4.17
C LEU A 99 5.22 19.17 5.39
N LEU A 100 4.67 18.10 5.97
CA LEU A 100 3.84 18.16 7.16
C LEU A 100 4.61 18.78 8.33
N LEU A 101 5.84 18.31 8.58
CA LEU A 101 6.69 18.84 9.65
C LEU A 101 7.04 20.32 9.47
N ALA A 102 7.24 20.77 8.22
CA ALA A 102 7.59 22.16 7.93
C ALA A 102 6.38 23.11 7.87
N CYS A 103 5.23 22.62 7.43
CA CYS A 103 4.12 23.47 6.98
C CYS A 103 2.79 23.28 7.74
N ALA A 104 2.69 22.33 8.68
CA ALA A 104 1.46 22.12 9.45
C ALA A 104 0.99 23.38 10.19
N GLY A 105 1.91 24.07 10.88
CA GLY A 105 1.63 25.31 11.60
C GLY A 105 1.46 26.53 10.69
N PRO A 106 2.44 26.88 9.83
CA PRO A 106 2.38 28.13 9.07
C PRO A 106 1.40 28.09 7.89
N ALA A 107 1.07 26.91 7.35
CA ALA A 107 0.21 26.78 6.18
C ALA A 107 -0.70 25.53 6.24
N PRO A 108 -1.58 25.41 7.24
CA PRO A 108 -2.39 24.21 7.48
C PRO A 108 -3.29 23.83 6.29
N ARG A 109 -3.90 24.81 5.63
CA ARG A 109 -4.73 24.58 4.44
C ARG A 109 -3.95 24.01 3.26
N ALA A 110 -2.74 24.53 3.01
CA ALA A 110 -1.89 24.03 1.92
C ALA A 110 -1.41 22.61 2.23
N THR A 111 -1.03 22.35 3.49
CA THR A 111 -0.66 21.01 3.98
C THR A 111 -1.80 20.01 3.81
N LEU A 112 -3.04 20.41 4.10
CA LEU A 112 -4.23 19.58 3.90
C LEU A 112 -4.51 19.28 2.42
N VAL A 113 -4.33 20.24 1.51
CA VAL A 113 -4.43 19.97 0.07
C VAL A 113 -3.33 19.01 -0.38
N ALA A 114 -2.09 19.23 0.09
CA ALA A 114 -0.97 18.34 -0.21
C ALA A 114 -1.19 16.91 0.29
N LEU A 115 -1.87 16.73 1.43
CA LEU A 115 -2.27 15.43 1.95
C LEU A 115 -3.15 14.68 0.94
N LEU A 116 -4.23 15.31 0.48
CA LEU A 116 -5.18 14.68 -0.44
C LEU A 116 -4.52 14.31 -1.77
N VAL A 117 -3.67 15.19 -2.31
CA VAL A 117 -2.89 14.91 -3.53
C VAL A 117 -1.94 13.73 -3.32
N THR A 118 -1.22 13.72 -2.21
CA THR A 118 -0.27 12.64 -1.87
C THR A 118 -0.99 11.31 -1.72
N LEU A 119 -2.13 11.27 -1.03
CA LEU A 119 -2.94 10.06 -0.89
C LEU A 119 -3.44 9.58 -2.26
N GLY A 120 -3.89 10.49 -3.12
CA GLY A 120 -4.29 10.15 -4.49
C GLY A 120 -3.16 9.50 -5.28
N ILE A 121 -1.96 10.09 -5.26
CA ILE A 121 -0.77 9.54 -5.92
C ILE A 121 -0.41 8.16 -5.33
N PHE A 122 -0.41 8.04 -4.00
CA PHE A 122 -0.11 6.80 -3.31
C PHE A 122 -1.07 5.68 -3.72
N PHE A 123 -2.38 5.88 -3.61
CA PHE A 123 -3.36 4.84 -3.95
C PHE A 123 -3.35 4.49 -5.44
N LEU A 124 -3.16 5.49 -6.31
CA LEU A 124 -3.00 5.25 -7.74
C LEU A 124 -1.81 4.34 -8.02
N CYS A 125 -0.64 4.67 -7.48
CA CYS A 125 0.57 3.88 -7.67
C CYS A 125 0.44 2.48 -7.07
N ASP A 126 -0.17 2.38 -5.89
CA ASP A 126 -0.37 1.12 -5.18
C ASP A 126 -1.36 0.21 -5.94
N ALA A 127 -2.40 0.77 -6.58
CA ALA A 127 -3.32 0.05 -7.45
C ALA A 127 -2.64 -0.56 -8.69
N PHE A 128 -1.66 0.12 -9.28
CA PHE A 128 -0.84 -0.48 -10.35
C PHE A 128 0.10 -1.57 -9.81
N SER A 129 0.74 -1.29 -8.68
CA SER A 129 1.67 -2.22 -8.03
C SER A 129 1.00 -3.54 -7.67
N VAL A 130 -0.19 -3.49 -7.06
CA VAL A 130 -0.88 -4.69 -6.53
C VAL A 130 -1.29 -5.66 -7.64
N VAL A 131 -1.72 -5.15 -8.80
CA VAL A 131 -2.08 -5.98 -9.95
C VAL A 131 -0.85 -6.73 -10.48
N ALA A 132 0.28 -6.02 -10.62
CA ALA A 132 1.55 -6.64 -10.97
C ALA A 132 2.07 -7.60 -9.91
N TRP A 133 1.77 -7.33 -8.63
CA TRP A 133 2.19 -8.17 -7.52
C TRP A 133 1.49 -9.53 -7.54
N PHE A 134 0.18 -9.57 -7.80
CA PHE A 134 -0.55 -10.82 -7.96
C PHE A 134 -0.07 -11.61 -9.18
N GLU A 135 0.25 -10.94 -10.29
CA GLU A 135 0.83 -11.60 -11.46
C GLU A 135 2.28 -12.10 -11.20
N LEU A 136 3.04 -11.41 -10.36
CA LEU A 136 4.35 -11.89 -9.92
C LEU A 136 4.20 -13.15 -9.06
N LEU A 137 3.24 -13.15 -8.12
CA LEU A 137 2.92 -14.30 -7.27
C LEU A 137 2.62 -15.55 -8.10
N THR A 138 1.81 -15.44 -9.16
CA THR A 138 1.47 -16.59 -10.01
C THR A 138 2.68 -17.16 -10.73
N LYS A 139 3.66 -16.33 -11.08
CA LYS A 139 4.90 -16.71 -11.78
C LYS A 139 5.97 -17.31 -10.88
N VAL A 140 6.01 -16.91 -9.60
CA VAL A 140 7.10 -17.29 -8.69
C VAL A 140 6.71 -18.30 -7.62
N VAL A 141 5.41 -18.52 -7.39
CA VAL A 141 4.88 -19.47 -6.39
C VAL A 141 3.97 -20.53 -7.04
N PRO A 142 4.22 -21.84 -6.82
CA PRO A 142 3.38 -22.92 -7.32
C PRO A 142 1.93 -22.82 -6.84
N ALA A 143 0.97 -23.19 -7.71
CA ALA A 143 -0.45 -23.05 -7.43
C ALA A 143 -0.91 -23.68 -6.10
N SER A 144 -0.38 -24.85 -5.74
CA SER A 144 -0.67 -25.55 -4.48
C SER A 144 -0.21 -24.82 -3.21
N LEU A 145 0.74 -23.88 -3.33
CA LEU A 145 1.33 -23.17 -2.19
C LEU A 145 0.88 -21.71 -2.09
N ARG A 146 0.24 -21.14 -3.12
CA ARG A 146 -0.19 -19.72 -3.14
C ARG A 146 -1.13 -19.39 -1.99
N GLY A 147 -2.14 -20.24 -1.75
CA GLY A 147 -3.10 -20.04 -0.65
C GLY A 147 -2.43 -20.04 0.72
N ARG A 148 -1.45 -20.95 0.92
CA ARG A 148 -0.65 -21.00 2.16
C ARG A 148 0.18 -19.74 2.33
N ALA A 149 0.89 -19.31 1.29
CA ALA A 149 1.71 -18.09 1.33
C ALA A 149 0.87 -16.84 1.66
N LEU A 150 -0.27 -16.66 0.98
CA LEU A 150 -1.18 -15.55 1.24
C LEU A 150 -1.77 -15.63 2.65
N GLY A 151 -2.26 -16.80 3.06
CA GLY A 151 -2.81 -17.02 4.40
C GLY A 151 -1.81 -16.68 5.50
N THR A 152 -0.56 -17.17 5.39
CA THR A 152 0.51 -16.84 6.33
C THR A 152 0.79 -15.34 6.37
N GLY A 153 0.89 -14.66 5.22
CA GLY A 153 1.07 -13.22 5.16
C GLY A 153 -0.06 -12.43 5.85
N GLN A 154 -1.31 -12.81 5.58
CA GLN A 154 -2.49 -12.18 6.20
C GLN A 154 -2.55 -12.41 7.71
N SER A 155 -2.28 -13.63 8.18
CA SER A 155 -2.28 -13.94 9.61
C SER A 155 -1.19 -13.17 10.35
N LEU A 156 0.04 -13.16 9.83
CA LEU A 156 1.15 -12.42 10.44
C LEU A 156 0.92 -10.90 10.40
N GLY A 157 0.45 -10.37 9.28
CA GLY A 157 0.11 -8.95 9.15
C GLY A 157 -1.05 -8.54 10.06
N GLY A 158 -2.05 -9.40 10.24
CA GLY A 158 -3.15 -9.20 11.18
C GLY A 158 -2.70 -9.16 12.64
N LEU A 159 -1.81 -10.08 13.04
CA LEU A 159 -1.20 -10.08 14.38
C LEU A 159 -0.38 -8.82 14.61
N PHE A 160 0.41 -8.40 13.63
CA PHE A 160 1.18 -7.15 13.71
C PHE A 160 0.26 -5.94 13.87
N ARG A 161 -0.82 -5.87 13.08
CA ARG A 161 -1.85 -4.82 13.17
C ARG A 161 -2.46 -4.72 14.56
N ALA A 162 -2.82 -5.87 15.15
CA ALA A 162 -3.36 -5.92 16.49
C ALA A 162 -2.34 -5.43 17.53
N ALA A 163 -1.09 -5.90 17.43
CA ALA A 163 -0.02 -5.48 18.33
C ALA A 163 0.27 -3.97 18.24
N ALA A 164 0.38 -3.42 17.02
CA ALA A 164 0.58 -2.00 16.80
C ALA A 164 -0.58 -1.16 17.37
N GLY A 165 -1.83 -1.64 17.23
CA GLY A 165 -2.99 -0.99 17.82
C GLY A 165 -2.94 -0.95 19.35
N LEU A 166 -2.49 -2.04 20.00
CA LEU A 166 -2.32 -2.09 21.46
C LEU A 166 -1.21 -1.17 21.96
N MET A 167 -0.10 -1.04 21.22
CA MET A 167 1.01 -0.15 21.60
C MET A 167 0.65 1.33 21.57
N VAL A 168 -0.29 1.74 20.71
CA VAL A 168 -0.72 3.15 20.62
C VAL A 168 -1.72 3.53 21.72
N GLN A 169 -2.38 2.54 22.35
CA GLN A 169 -3.36 2.76 23.41
C GLN A 169 -2.77 2.70 24.83
N ALA A 170 -1.55 2.20 24.99
CA ALA A 170 -0.82 2.09 26.27
C ALA A 170 0.02 3.34 26.53
#